data_AF-A0A972XA42-F1
#
_entry.id   AF-A0A972XA42-F1
#
_cell.length_a   1.000
_cell.length_b   1.000
_cell.length_c   1.000
_cell.angle_alpha   90.00
_cell.angle_beta   90.00
_cell.angle_gamma   90.00
#
_symmetry.space_group_name_H-M   'P 1'
#
loop_
_entity.id
_entity.type
_entity.pdbx_description
1 polymer ?
#
loop_
_entity_poly.entity_id
_entity_poly.type
_entity_poly.pdbx_seq_one_letter_code
_entity_poly.pdbx_strand_id
1 'polypeptide(L)'
;MIDWALAAWAAQLIVTLACAAGSPESAGAAAGSTTVALQSLRWLAGLVGLPILLWLSRKTLDIPNTQSATGILYVACLAAILGELTAQLLMVAA
;
A
#
# COMPACT_ATOMS: atom_id res chain seq x y z
N MET A 1 -1.55 14.25 -11.77
CA MET A 1 -0.44 13.52 -11.10
C MET A 1 -0.96 12.46 -10.14
N ILE A 2 -1.90 12.81 -9.27
CA ILE A 2 -2.56 11.83 -8.38
C ILE A 2 -3.32 10.75 -9.19
N ASP A 3 -3.82 11.06 -10.39
CA ASP A 3 -4.49 10.07 -11.26
C ASP A 3 -3.53 8.97 -11.70
N TRP A 4 -2.30 9.34 -12.08
CA TRP A 4 -1.25 8.38 -12.43
C TRP A 4 -0.84 7.53 -11.21
N ALA A 5 -0.76 8.13 -10.03
CA ALA A 5 -0.48 7.39 -8.80
C ALA A 5 -1.57 6.37 -8.46
N LEU A 6 -2.85 6.74 -8.63
CA LEU A 6 -3.98 5.82 -8.46
C LEU A 6 -3.99 4.71 -9.52
N ALA A 7 -3.66 5.02 -10.77
CA ALA A 7 -3.55 4.02 -11.83
C ALA A 7 -2.42 3.01 -11.55
N ALA A 8 -1.25 3.49 -11.11
CA ALA A 8 -0.14 2.64 -10.71
C ALA A 8 -0.50 1.75 -9.51
N TRP A 9 -1.15 2.32 -8.50
CA TRP A 9 -1.68 1.58 -7.36
C TRP A 9 -2.69 0.50 -7.80
N ALA A 10 -3.61 0.83 -8.72
CA ALA A 10 -4.60 -0.12 -9.22
C ALA A 10 -3.94 -1.29 -9.97
N ALA A 11 -2.93 -1.01 -10.80
CA ALA A 11 -2.14 -2.05 -11.45
C ALA A 11 -1.45 -2.96 -10.42
N GLN A 12 -0.84 -2.38 -9.38
CA GLN A 12 -0.21 -3.16 -8.30
C GLN A 12 -1.22 -4.03 -7.54
N LEU A 13 -2.42 -3.51 -7.27
CA LEU A 13 -3.49 -4.26 -6.61
C LEU A 13 -3.97 -5.43 -7.48
N ILE A 14 -4.14 -5.22 -8.78
CA ILE A 14 -4.50 -6.30 -9.73
C ILE A 14 -3.44 -7.41 -9.72
N VAL A 15 -2.16 -7.06 -9.83
CA VAL A 15 -1.07 -8.04 -9.78
C VAL A 15 -1.06 -8.80 -8.45
N THR A 16 -1.27 -8.10 -7.33
CA THR A 16 -1.32 -8.72 -5.99
C THR A 16 -2.46 -9.73 -5.88
N LEU A 17 -3.66 -9.37 -6.35
CA LEU A 17 -4.82 -10.27 -6.35
C LEU A 17 -4.64 -11.45 -7.32
N ALA A 18 -4.04 -11.24 -8.48
CA ALA A 18 -3.76 -12.30 -9.44
C ALA A 18 -2.76 -13.33 -8.88
N CYS A 19 -1.69 -12.87 -8.22
CA CYS A 19 -0.73 -13.74 -7.54
C CYS A 19 -1.39 -14.53 -6.40
N ALA A 20 -2.25 -13.87 -5.59
CA ALA A 20 -3.00 -14.56 -4.54
C ALA A 20 -3.93 -15.63 -5.11
N ALA A 21 -4.64 -15.36 -6.20
CA ALA A 21 -5.55 -16.31 -6.85
C ALA A 21 -4.81 -17.50 -7.52
N GLY A 22 -3.58 -17.29 -7.99
CA GLY A 22 -2.74 -18.33 -8.59
C GLY A 22 -1.99 -19.21 -7.57
N SER A 23 -2.06 -18.87 -6.28
CA SER A 23 -1.38 -19.60 -5.21
C SER A 23 -2.36 -20.59 -4.57
N PRO A 24 -2.29 -21.90 -4.82
CA PRO A 24 -3.09 -22.87 -4.07
C PRO A 24 -2.61 -22.85 -2.62
N GLU A 25 -3.39 -22.24 -1.72
CA GLU A 25 -3.01 -22.13 -0.31
C GLU A 25 -2.74 -23.50 0.29
N SER A 26 -1.55 -23.67 0.85
CA SER A 26 -1.28 -24.62 1.94
C SER A 26 -1.99 -24.09 3.20
N ALA A 27 -3.31 -24.28 3.24
CA ALA A 27 -4.24 -23.77 4.26
C ALA A 27 -4.06 -24.33 5.69
N GLY A 28 -2.84 -24.72 6.10
CA GLY A 28 -2.59 -25.45 7.35
C GLY A 28 -1.44 -24.93 8.22
N ALA A 29 -0.61 -24.00 7.77
CA ALA A 29 0.49 -23.48 8.57
C ALA A 29 0.09 -22.18 9.30
N ALA A 30 0.10 -22.19 10.63
CA ALA A 30 -0.09 -20.98 11.42
C ALA A 30 1.02 -19.97 11.10
N ALA A 31 0.67 -18.82 10.53
CA ALA A 31 1.63 -17.77 10.23
C ALA A 31 2.27 -17.24 11.52
N GLY A 32 3.60 -17.11 11.53
CA GLY A 32 4.33 -16.50 12.64
C GLY A 32 3.90 -15.05 12.89
N SER A 33 4.05 -14.56 14.12
CA SER A 33 3.67 -13.19 14.51
C SER A 33 4.34 -12.11 13.64
N THR A 34 5.59 -12.32 13.24
CA THR A 34 6.32 -11.45 12.31
C THR A 34 5.66 -11.39 10.93
N THR A 35 5.25 -12.53 10.37
CA THR A 35 4.57 -12.60 9.07
C THR A 35 3.24 -11.86 9.12
N VAL A 36 2.46 -12.03 10.20
CA VAL A 36 1.20 -11.31 10.40
C VAL A 36 1.42 -9.79 10.54
N ALA A 37 2.47 -9.37 11.26
CA ALA A 37 2.82 -7.96 11.41
C ALA A 37 3.22 -7.34 10.07
N LEU A 38 4.07 -8.01 9.28
CA LEU A 38 4.45 -7.55 7.95
C LEU A 38 3.24 -7.54 7.00
N GLN A 39 2.39 -8.56 7.02
CA GLN A 39 1.18 -8.60 6.20
C GLN A 39 0.23 -7.45 6.54
N SER A 40 0.00 -7.17 7.82
CA SER A 40 -0.84 -6.03 8.23
C SER A 40 -0.24 -4.69 7.81
N LEU A 41 1.09 -4.53 7.93
CA LEU A 41 1.79 -3.33 7.49
C LEU A 41 1.69 -3.13 5.96
N ARG A 42 1.78 -4.21 5.17
CA ARG A 42 1.60 -4.17 3.71
C ARG A 42 0.20 -3.66 3.32
N TRP A 43 -0.82 -4.15 4.01
CA TRP A 43 -2.21 -3.72 3.81
C TRP A 43 -2.40 -2.25 4.21
N LEU A 44 -1.90 -1.86 5.38
CA LEU A 44 -2.07 -0.51 5.90
C LEU A 44 -1.28 0.54 5.10
N ALA A 45 -0.02 0.30 4.77
CA ALA A 45 0.81 1.30 4.09
C ALA A 45 0.60 1.30 2.57
N GLY A 46 0.61 0.13 1.93
CA GLY A 46 0.65 0.05 0.47
C GLY A 46 -0.70 -0.15 -0.21
N LEU A 47 -1.58 -1.01 0.32
CA LEU A 47 -2.84 -1.33 -0.36
C LEU A 47 -3.97 -0.38 0.01
N VAL A 48 -4.23 -0.16 1.30
CA VAL A 48 -5.40 0.63 1.77
C VAL A 48 -5.01 2.06 2.13
N GLY A 49 -3.90 2.27 2.83
CA GLY A 49 -3.51 3.62 3.26
C GLY A 49 -3.11 4.53 2.10
N LEU A 50 -2.39 4.00 1.10
CA LEU A 50 -1.96 4.79 -0.06
C LEU A 50 -3.11 5.49 -0.82
N PRO A 51 -4.17 4.80 -1.27
CA PRO A 51 -5.28 5.46 -1.97
C PRO A 51 -6.04 6.44 -1.07
N ILE A 52 -6.14 6.17 0.24
CA ILE A 52 -6.74 7.10 1.21
C ILE A 52 -5.91 8.39 1.29
N LEU A 53 -4.58 8.30 1.44
CA LEU A 53 -3.69 9.45 1.53
C LEU A 53 -3.71 10.27 0.22
N LEU A 54 -3.74 9.60 -0.94
CA LEU A 54 -3.87 10.27 -2.24
C LEU A 54 -5.23 10.99 -2.38
N TRP A 55 -6.31 10.39 -1.89
CA TRP A 55 -7.63 11.03 -1.86
C TRP A 55 -7.66 12.22 -0.89
N LEU A 56 -7.09 12.08 0.31
CA LEU A 56 -6.98 13.17 1.28
C LEU A 56 -6.17 14.33 0.71
N SER A 57 -5.06 14.06 0.04
CA SER A 57 -4.26 15.09 -0.61
C SER A 57 -5.08 15.89 -1.64
N ARG A 58 -5.91 15.22 -2.46
CA ARG A 58 -6.83 15.90 -3.38
C ARG A 58 -7.80 16.82 -2.64
N LYS A 59 -8.42 16.31 -1.58
CA LYS A 59 -9.35 17.09 -0.77
C LYS A 59 -8.70 18.28 -0.10
N THR A 60 -7.43 18.17 0.29
CA THR A 60 -6.68 19.29 0.87
C THR A 60 -6.31 20.33 -0.17
N LEU A 61 -6.12 19.96 -1.43
CA LEU A 61 -5.87 20.92 -2.53
C LEU A 61 -7.12 21.78 -2.86
N ASP A 62 -8.32 21.31 -2.52
CA ASP A 62 -9.55 22.10 -2.64
C ASP A 62 -9.60 23.26 -1.62
N ILE A 63 -8.77 23.20 -0.58
CA ILE A 63 -8.56 24.25 0.42
C ILE A 63 -7.26 24.98 0.02
N PRO A 64 -7.18 26.33 0.06
CA PRO A 64 -5.99 27.09 -0.35
C PRO A 64 -4.74 26.90 0.55
N ASN A 65 -4.66 25.81 1.33
CA ASN A 65 -3.53 25.44 2.17
C ASN A 65 -2.66 24.38 1.48
N THR A 66 -1.71 24.83 0.66
CA THR A 66 -0.79 23.95 -0.07
C THR A 66 0.26 23.28 0.81
N GLN A 67 0.58 23.84 1.99
CA GLN A 67 1.54 23.25 2.94
C GLN A 67 1.01 21.96 3.57
N SER A 68 -0.27 21.91 3.89
CA SER A 68 -0.89 20.69 4.42
C SER A 68 -0.97 19.60 3.35
N ALA A 69 -1.28 19.97 2.10
CA ALA A 69 -1.36 19.03 0.98
C ALA A 69 0.00 18.37 0.67
N THR A 70 1.11 19.12 0.73
CA THR A 70 2.45 18.56 0.51
C THR A 70 2.87 17.61 1.63
N GLY A 71 2.51 17.91 2.88
CA GLY A 71 2.71 16.99 4.01
C GLY A 71 2.03 15.63 3.79
N ILE A 72 0.78 15.63 3.32
CA ILE A 72 0.04 14.39 3.02
C ILE A 72 0.71 13.62 1.87
N LEU A 73 1.17 14.31 0.82
CA LEU A 73 1.89 13.66 -0.28
C LEU A 73 3.22 13.03 0.15
N TYR A 74 3.91 13.64 1.11
CA TYR A 74 5.14 13.06 1.67
C TYR A 74 4.84 11.75 2.40
N VAL A 75 3.79 11.73 3.24
CA VAL A 75 3.34 10.52 3.92
C VAL A 75 2.87 9.46 2.92
N ALA A 76 2.16 9.85 1.86
CA ALA A 76 1.75 8.94 0.79
C ALA A 76 2.96 8.29 0.09
N CYS A 77 4.00 9.08 -0.19
CA CYS A 77 5.25 8.56 -0.77
C CYS A 77 5.94 7.56 0.16
N LEU A 78 6.07 7.90 1.45
CA LEU A 78 6.63 6.98 2.44
C LEU A 78 5.80 5.70 2.58
N ALA A 79 4.47 5.81 2.55
CA ALA A 79 3.57 4.66 2.61
C ALA A 79 3.72 3.74 1.38
N ALA A 80 3.94 4.30 0.19
CA ALA A 80 4.24 3.54 -1.02
C ALA A 80 5.57 2.77 -0.91
N ILE A 81 6.64 3.45 -0.48
CA ILE A 81 7.97 2.83 -0.30
C ILE A 81 7.90 1.74 0.78
N LEU A 82 7.27 2.04 1.92
CA LEU A 82 7.13 1.10 3.03
C LEU A 82 6.28 -0.12 2.63
N GLY A 83 5.17 0.10 1.95
CA GLY A 83 4.30 -0.97 1.46
C GLY A 83 5.05 -1.91 0.51
N GLU A 84 5.85 -1.36 -0.40
CA GLU A 84 6.66 -2.15 -1.34
C GLU A 84 7.79 -2.91 -0.63
N LEU A 85 8.53 -2.25 0.25
CA LEU A 85 9.59 -2.89 1.02
C LEU A 85 9.04 -4.03 1.88
N THR A 86 7.87 -3.84 2.47
CA THR A 86 7.19 -4.89 3.25
C THR A 86 6.78 -6.07 2.36
N ALA A 87 6.37 -5.83 1.11
CA ALA A 87 6.08 -6.90 0.15
C ALA A 87 7.33 -7.73 -0.17
N GLN A 88 8.47 -7.06 -0.40
CA GLN A 88 9.75 -7.74 -0.66
C GLN A 88 10.22 -8.55 0.55
N LEU A 89 10.06 -8.02 1.77
CA LEU A 89 10.36 -8.77 2.99
C LEU A 89 9.46 -10.00 3.16
N LEU A 90 8.17 -9.89 2.85
CA LEU A 90 7.25 -11.04 2.88
C LEU A 90 7.64 -12.11 1.85
N MET A 91 8.12 -11.72 0.66
CA MET A 91 8.60 -12.66 -0.36
C MET A 91 9.85 -13.43 0.06
N VAL A 92 10.71 -12.84 0.89
CA VAL A 92 11.92 -13.50 1.41
C VAL A 92 11.64 -14.30 2.68
N ALA A 93 10.64 -13.88 3.48
CA ALA A 93 10.31 -14.52 4.75
C ALA A 93 9.31 -15.68 4.64
N ALA A 94 8.60 -15.81 3.52
CA ALA A 94 7.68 -16.92 3.21
C ALA A 94 8.40 -18.04 2.45
#